data_AF-A0A1K2H5W7-F1
#
_entry.id   AF-A0A1K2H5W7-F1
#
_cell.length_a   1.000
_cell.length_b   1.000
_cell.length_c   1.000
_cell.angle_alpha   90.00
_cell.angle_beta   90.00
_cell.angle_gamma   90.00
#
_symmetry.space_group_name_H-M   'P 1'
#
loop_
_entity.id
_entity.type
_entity.pdbx_description
1 polymer ?
#
loop_
_entity_poly.entity_id
_entity_poly.type
_entity_poly.pdbx_seq_one_letter_code
_entity_poly.pdbx_strand_id
1 'polypeptide(L)'
;MFEEMLAELNTQIRSMILENVKDFISLEGQFPIMMTREETAKLIGISVNPFDEKYRYNSKKHFPKPDEMGRWNKFEVIEYFKKGIK
;
A
#
# COMPACT_ATOMS: atom_id res chain seq x y z
N MET A 1 14.01 0.30 22.34
CA MET A 1 13.25 -0.82 22.92
C MET A 1 11.77 -0.82 22.56
N PHE A 2 10.92 0.06 23.10
CA PHE A 2 9.47 -0.01 22.81
C PHE A 2 9.12 0.35 21.35
N GLU A 3 9.77 1.37 20.79
CA GLU A 3 9.58 1.77 19.39
C GLU A 3 10.11 0.72 18.40
N GLU A 4 11.20 0.02 18.74
CA GLU A 4 11.74 -1.07 17.93
C GLU A 4 10.79 -2.28 17.93
N MET A 5 10.22 -2.62 19.09
CA MET A 5 9.19 -3.65 19.18
C MET A 5 7.93 -3.29 18.37
N LEU A 6 7.53 -2.02 18.34
CA LEU A 6 6.42 -1.55 17.50
C LEU A 6 6.76 -1.59 16.01
N ALA A 7 8.01 -1.32 15.64
CA ALA A 7 8.48 -1.45 14.26
C ALA A 7 8.50 -2.92 13.82
N GLU A 8 8.91 -3.82 14.71
CA GLU A 8 8.97 -5.26 14.47
C GLU A 8 7.57 -5.88 14.39
N LEU A 9 6.66 -5.51 15.28
CA LEU A 9 5.23 -5.86 15.20
C LEU A 9 4.59 -5.36 13.90
N ASN A 10 4.84 -4.11 13.50
CA ASN A 10 4.33 -3.59 12.24
C ASN A 10 4.89 -4.35 11.03
N THR A 11 6.15 -4.79 11.10
CA THR A 11 6.78 -5.57 10.04
C THR A 11 6.18 -6.96 9.95
N GLN A 12 5.95 -7.63 11.09
CA GLN A 12 5.29 -8.93 11.14
C GLN A 12 3.84 -8.86 10.67
N ILE A 13 3.08 -7.84 11.08
CA ILE A 13 1.70 -7.62 10.61
C ILE A 13 1.69 -7.38 9.09
N ARG A 14 2.61 -6.57 8.56
CA ARG A 14 2.74 -6.36 7.11
C ARG A 14 3.08 -7.64 6.36
N SER A 15 4.00 -8.45 6.88
CA SER A 15 4.35 -9.74 6.28
C SER A 15 3.16 -10.71 6.32
N MET A 16 2.42 -10.79 7.44
CA MET A 16 1.19 -11.58 7.52
C MET A 16 0.11 -11.10 6.55
N ILE A 17 -0.07 -9.78 6.38
CA ILE A 17 -1.00 -9.24 5.38
C ILE A 17 -0.55 -9.65 3.98
N LEU A 18 0.76 -9.59 3.67
CA LEU A 18 1.32 -9.97 2.37
C LEU A 18 1.30 -11.49 2.10
N GLU A 19 1.39 -12.32 3.14
CA GLU A 19 1.21 -13.77 3.01
C GLU A 19 -0.27 -14.13 2.81
N ASN A 20 -1.18 -13.45 3.53
CA ASN A 20 -2.62 -13.55 3.31
C ASN A 20 -3.07 -12.85 2.01
N VAL A 21 -2.22 -12.03 1.39
CA VAL A 21 -2.42 -11.53 0.01
C VAL A 21 -2.31 -12.67 -1.02
N LYS A 22 -2.00 -13.92 -0.65
CA LYS A 22 -2.33 -15.06 -1.51
C LYS A 22 -3.85 -15.25 -1.69
N ASP A 23 -4.68 -14.81 -0.75
CA ASP A 23 -6.14 -14.72 -0.93
C ASP A 23 -6.57 -13.48 -1.75
N PHE A 24 -5.65 -12.56 -2.05
CA PHE A 24 -5.83 -11.35 -2.88
C PHE A 24 -6.11 -11.66 -4.35
N ILE A 25 -6.04 -12.92 -4.78
CA ILE A 25 -6.57 -13.36 -6.08
C ILE A 25 -8.10 -13.16 -6.11
N SER A 26 -8.77 -13.01 -4.96
CA SER A 26 -10.18 -12.58 -4.87
C SER A 26 -10.41 -11.06 -5.09
N LEU A 27 -9.36 -10.23 -5.24
CA LEU A 27 -9.48 -8.78 -5.45
C LEU A 27 -9.53 -8.34 -6.91
N GLU A 28 -9.50 -9.27 -7.87
CA GLU A 28 -9.66 -8.94 -9.28
C GLU A 28 -10.96 -8.18 -9.58
N GLY A 29 -12.02 -8.40 -8.79
CA GLY A 29 -13.30 -7.72 -8.94
C GLY A 29 -13.54 -6.47 -8.06
N GLN A 30 -12.72 -6.22 -7.04
CA GLN A 30 -13.07 -5.22 -6.01
C GLN A 30 -12.49 -3.82 -6.26
N PHE A 31 -11.42 -3.71 -7.05
CA PHE A 31 -10.78 -2.43 -7.37
C PHE A 31 -10.47 -2.31 -8.86
N PRO A 32 -10.73 -1.14 -9.47
CA PRO A 32 -10.39 -0.88 -10.86
C PRO A 32 -8.86 -0.91 -11.11
N ILE A 33 -8.45 -0.98 -12.38
CA ILE A 33 -7.02 -0.91 -12.76
C ILE A 33 -6.42 0.44 -12.33
N MET A 34 -7.17 1.52 -12.53
CA MET A 34 -6.78 2.88 -12.13
C MET A 34 -7.61 3.27 -10.91
N MET A 35 -6.95 3.38 -9.76
CA MET A 35 -7.59 3.57 -8.47
C MET A 35 -7.52 5.02 -8.01
N THR A 36 -8.58 5.54 -7.40
CA THR A 36 -8.54 6.84 -6.73
C THR A 36 -7.64 6.79 -5.49
N ARG A 37 -7.39 7.97 -4.90
CA ARG A 37 -6.72 8.12 -3.60
C ARG A 37 -7.37 7.25 -2.51
N GLU A 38 -8.70 7.26 -2.43
CA GLU A 38 -9.49 6.52 -1.44
C GLU A 38 -9.39 5.01 -1.68
N GLU A 39 -9.49 4.58 -2.93
CA GLU A 39 -9.37 3.18 -3.33
C GLU A 39 -7.96 2.65 -3.06
N THR A 40 -6.93 3.45 -3.33
CA THR A 40 -5.53 3.11 -3.06
C THR A 40 -5.26 2.96 -1.57
N ALA A 41 -5.77 3.90 -0.75
CA ALA A 41 -5.66 3.81 0.71
C ALA A 41 -6.39 2.57 1.25
N LYS A 42 -7.59 2.29 0.71
CA LYS A 42 -8.38 1.09 1.07
C LYS A 42 -7.68 -0.20 0.68
N LEU A 43 -7.08 -0.27 -0.52
CA LEU A 43 -6.36 -1.44 -1.02
C LEU A 43 -5.23 -1.86 -0.08
N ILE A 44 -4.50 -0.88 0.47
CA ILE A 44 -3.35 -1.12 1.36
C ILE A 44 -3.75 -1.13 2.84
N GLY A 45 -5.06 -1.07 3.13
CA GLY A 45 -5.62 -1.21 4.47
C GLY A 45 -5.41 -0.03 5.41
N ILE A 46 -5.29 1.21 4.90
CA ILE A 46 -5.11 2.40 5.73
C ILE A 46 -6.11 3.51 5.40
N SER A 47 -6.28 4.46 6.31
CA SER A 47 -7.05 5.67 6.04
C SER A 47 -6.30 6.64 5.11
N VAL A 48 -7.06 7.52 4.49
CA VAL A 48 -6.58 8.44 3.45
C VAL A 48 -5.53 9.44 3.96
N ASN A 49 -5.68 9.96 5.18
CA ASN A 49 -4.71 10.92 5.73
C ASN A 49 -3.32 10.27 5.96
N PRO A 50 -3.21 9.12 6.65
CA PRO A 50 -1.95 8.38 6.74
C PRO A 50 -1.38 7.94 5.39
N PHE A 51 -2.22 7.63 4.39
CA PHE A 51 -1.75 7.33 3.04
C PHE A 51 -1.01 8.52 2.43
N ASP A 52 -1.61 9.70 2.54
CA ASP A 52 -1.04 10.91 1.98
C ASP A 52 0.31 11.25 2.61
N GLU A 53 0.39 11.22 3.94
CA GLU A 53 1.61 11.54 4.68
C GLU A 53 2.74 10.52 4.43
N LYS A 54 2.40 9.23 4.38
CA LYS A 54 3.41 8.16 4.33
C LYS A 54 3.85 7.82 2.92
N TYR A 55 3.01 8.02 1.92
CA TYR A 55 3.27 7.56 0.55
C TYR A 55 3.18 8.70 -0.46
N ARG A 56 2.02 9.35 -0.57
CA ARG A 56 1.76 10.34 -1.63
C ARG A 56 2.72 11.52 -1.58
N TYR A 57 2.94 12.09 -0.40
CA TYR A 57 3.78 13.27 -0.21
C TYR A 57 5.19 12.93 0.27
N ASN A 58 5.46 11.66 0.59
CA ASN A 58 6.77 11.22 1.06
C ASN A 58 7.67 10.82 -0.11
N SER A 59 8.48 11.76 -0.58
CA SER A 59 9.43 11.54 -1.68
C SER A 59 10.47 10.45 -1.41
N LYS A 60 10.75 10.11 -0.15
CA LYS A 60 11.73 9.08 0.22
C LYS A 60 11.23 7.64 0.02
N LYS A 61 9.91 7.45 -0.12
CA LYS A 61 9.31 6.12 -0.18
C LYS A 61 9.26 5.54 -1.59
N HIS A 62 9.61 6.29 -2.64
CA HIS A 62 9.55 5.83 -4.04
C HIS A 62 8.22 5.16 -4.41
N PHE A 63 7.13 5.64 -3.82
CA PHE A 63 5.79 5.12 -4.11
C PHE A 63 5.42 5.43 -5.58
N PRO A 64 4.63 4.57 -6.25
CA PRO A 64 4.16 4.85 -7.60
C PRO A 64 3.51 6.23 -7.70
N LYS A 65 3.75 6.90 -8.82
CA LYS A 65 3.16 8.22 -9.07
C LYS A 65 1.74 8.05 -9.61
N PRO A 66 0.81 8.95 -9.25
CA PRO A 66 -0.49 8.97 -9.89
C PRO A 66 -0.38 9.46 -11.35
N ASP A 67 -1.40 9.15 -12.14
CA ASP A 67 -1.63 9.76 -13.44
C ASP A 67 -2.05 11.23 -13.33
N GLU A 68 -2.32 11.87 -14.47
CA GLU A 68 -2.76 13.27 -14.55
C GLU A 68 -4.09 13.53 -13.85
N MET A 69 -4.91 12.50 -13.65
CA MET A 69 -6.20 12.56 -12.93
C MET A 69 -6.07 12.25 -11.44
N GLY A 70 -4.85 12.01 -10.93
CA GLY A 70 -4.63 11.68 -9.52
C GLY A 70 -4.96 10.23 -9.17
N ARG A 71 -4.85 9.30 -10.13
CA ARG A 71 -5.16 7.87 -9.94
C ARG A 71 -3.91 6.99 -10.03
N TRP A 72 -3.89 5.91 -9.28
CA TRP A 72 -2.77 4.98 -9.22
C TRP A 72 -3.05 3.67 -9.96
N ASN A 73 -2.04 3.16 -10.67
CA ASN A 73 -2.13 1.84 -11.25
C ASN A 73 -2.08 0.77 -10.15
N LYS A 74 -3.13 -0.06 -10.08
CA LYS A 74 -3.29 -1.14 -9.11
C LYS A 74 -2.10 -2.08 -9.07
N PHE A 75 -1.61 -2.49 -10.23
CA PHE A 75 -0.50 -3.44 -10.32
C PHE A 75 0.81 -2.82 -9.83
N GLU A 76 1.07 -1.56 -10.14
CA GLU A 76 2.28 -0.87 -9.64
C GLU A 76 2.27 -0.71 -8.12
N VAL A 77 1.11 -0.37 -7.54
CA VAL A 77 0.95 -0.29 -6.09
C VAL A 77 1.17 -1.66 -5.45
N ILE A 78 0.57 -2.72 -5.98
CA ILE A 78 0.78 -4.09 -5.46
C ILE A 78 2.25 -4.50 -5.57
N GLU A 79 2.88 -4.27 -6.72
CA GLU A 79 4.28 -4.60 -6.95
C GLU A 79 5.22 -3.84 -6.02
N TYR A 80 4.92 -2.57 -5.71
CA TYR A 80 5.66 -1.79 -4.72
C TYR A 80 5.69 -2.48 -3.36
N PHE A 81 4.56 -3.00 -2.87
CA PHE A 81 4.51 -3.70 -1.59
C PHE A 81 5.09 -5.12 -1.64
N LYS A 82 4.96 -5.82 -2.78
CA LYS A 82 5.55 -7.15 -2.98
C LYS A 82 7.08 -7.14 -3.02
N LYS A 83 7.69 -6.10 -3.58
CA LYS A 83 9.15 -6.00 -3.71
C LYS A 83 9.88 -5.79 -2.37
N GLY A 84 9.13 -5.67 -1.26
CA GLY A 84 9.65 -5.37 0.06
C GLY A 84 10.08 -3.91 0.14
N ILE A 85 9.65 -3.21 1.19
CA ILE A 85 10.17 -1.88 1.51
C ILE A 85 11.67 -2.08 1.81
N LYS A 86 12.55 -1.72 0.87
CA LYS A 86 13.98 -1.59 1.14
C LYS A 86 14.23 -0.43 2.11
#